data_AF-A0A7C9JZJ4-F1
#
_entry.id   AF-A0A7C9JZJ4-F1
#
_cell.length_a   1.000
_cell.length_b   1.000
_cell.length_c   1.000
_cell.angle_alpha   90.00
_cell.angle_beta   90.00
_cell.angle_gamma   90.00
#
_symmetry.space_group_name_H-M   'P 1'
#
loop_
_entity.id
_entity.type
_entity.pdbx_description
1 polymer ?
#
loop_
_entity_poly.entity_id
_entity_poly.type
_entity_poly.pdbx_seq_one_letter_code
_entity_poly.pdbx_strand_id
1 'polypeptide(L)'
;MKYVGYITTFVAAVVAAVGLSVFSMGVMAEQQEEATSNRNIDQSTVCVAASDEQALGCPEGGMFLARLAINESDLQNPLILENRVLNTMALYCDTNFEIQHTRTGVLCVLTHERIGTPAEEGDAIEAVEDEPVAQEAVEEDS
;
A
#
# COMPACT_ATOMS: atom_id res chain seq x y z
N MET A 1 -39.84 50.27 26.38
CA MET A 1 -40.37 49.32 25.37
C MET A 1 -39.32 48.85 24.35
N LYS A 2 -38.01 48.91 24.61
CA LYS A 2 -36.98 48.39 23.68
C LYS A 2 -36.45 47.00 24.07
N TYR A 3 -36.42 46.68 25.36
CA TYR A 3 -35.94 45.38 25.87
C TYR A 3 -36.85 44.20 25.54
N VAL A 4 -38.17 44.41 25.48
CA VAL A 4 -39.14 43.34 25.18
C VAL A 4 -38.94 42.81 23.76
N GLY A 5 -38.62 43.67 22.79
CA GLY A 5 -38.36 43.26 21.41
C GLY A 5 -37.05 42.50 21.20
N TYR A 6 -36.03 42.77 22.03
CA TYR A 6 -34.76 42.02 22.00
C TYR A 6 -34.89 40.64 22.64
N ILE A 7 -35.68 40.52 23.71
CA ILE A 7 -35.89 39.23 24.37
C ILE A 7 -36.71 38.29 23.48
N THR A 8 -37.73 38.80 22.78
CA THR A 8 -38.55 37.97 21.88
C THR A 8 -37.77 37.48 20.66
N THR A 9 -36.90 38.30 20.06
CA THR A 9 -36.06 37.88 18.94
C THR A 9 -34.99 36.88 19.35
N PHE A 10 -34.39 37.07 20.54
CA PHE A 10 -33.39 36.13 21.05
C PHE A 10 -34.00 34.76 21.36
N VAL A 11 -35.18 34.73 21.99
CA VAL A 11 -35.89 33.47 22.28
C VAL A 11 -36.33 32.77 20.99
N ALA A 12 -36.82 33.51 19.99
CA ALA A 12 -37.19 32.93 18.70
C ALA A 12 -35.98 32.31 17.97
N ALA A 13 -34.82 32.98 18.01
CA ALA A 13 -33.59 32.47 17.40
C ALA A 13 -33.06 31.20 18.08
N VAL A 14 -33.09 31.16 19.42
CA VAL A 14 -32.66 29.98 20.20
C VAL A 14 -33.59 28.79 19.95
N VAL A 15 -34.92 29.01 19.90
CA VAL A 15 -35.89 27.94 19.61
C VAL A 15 -35.74 27.42 18.18
N ALA A 16 -35.50 28.29 17.19
CA ALA A 16 -35.24 27.86 15.82
C ALA A 16 -33.93 27.05 15.70
N ALA A 17 -32.86 27.47 16.38
CA ALA A 17 -31.57 26.77 16.34
C ALA A 17 -31.62 25.40 17.01
N VAL A 18 -32.29 25.29 18.18
CA VAL A 18 -32.47 24.01 18.87
C VAL A 18 -33.48 23.13 18.13
N GLY A 19 -34.54 23.71 17.54
CA GLY A 19 -35.48 22.95 16.71
C GLY A 19 -34.80 22.31 15.50
N LEU A 20 -33.93 23.04 14.81
CA LEU A 20 -33.19 22.52 13.65
C LEU A 20 -32.14 21.45 14.01
N SER A 21 -31.56 21.48 15.22
CA SER A 21 -30.57 20.48 15.64
C SER A 21 -31.18 19.13 16.03
N VAL A 22 -32.45 19.08 16.46
CA VAL A 22 -33.14 17.82 16.78
C VAL A 22 -33.62 17.10 15.51
N PHE A 23 -33.95 17.84 14.45
CA PHE A 23 -34.33 17.25 13.15
C PHE A 23 -33.15 16.65 12.38
N SER A 24 -31.93 17.14 12.57
CA SER A 24 -30.75 16.62 11.85
C SER A 24 -30.17 15.33 12.44
N MET A 25 -30.59 14.92 13.64
CA MET A 25 -30.17 13.65 14.26
C MET A 25 -31.09 12.47 13.91
N GLY A 26 -32.18 12.67 13.17
CA GLY A 26 -33.19 11.65 12.89
C GLY A 26 -33.11 10.96 11.53
N VAL A 27 -32.25 11.38 10.60
CA VAL A 27 -32.26 10.89 9.18
C VAL A 27 -31.03 10.04 8.83
N MET A 28 -30.16 9.72 9.80
CA MET A 28 -29.02 8.81 9.60
C MET A 28 -28.92 7.77 10.72
N ALA A 29 -30.06 7.23 11.13
CA ALA A 29 -30.10 5.98 11.88
C ALA A 29 -30.76 4.91 10.99
N GLU A 30 -30.16 4.66 9.82
CA GLU A 30 -30.20 3.30 9.31
C GLU A 30 -29.44 2.48 10.35
N GLN A 31 -30.21 1.92 11.29
CA GLN A 31 -29.78 0.84 12.15
C GLN A 31 -29.46 -0.32 11.21
N GLN A 32 -28.30 -0.25 10.59
CA GLN A 32 -27.64 -1.38 10.01
C GLN A 32 -27.39 -2.28 11.22
N GLU A 33 -28.34 -3.18 11.46
CA GLU A 33 -28.08 -4.42 12.15
C GLU A 33 -26.82 -4.97 11.48
N GLU A 34 -25.66 -4.72 12.08
CA GLU A 34 -24.52 -5.61 11.99
C GLU A 34 -25.03 -6.93 12.57
N ALA A 35 -25.78 -7.65 11.73
CA ALA A 35 -25.77 -9.09 11.72
C ALA A 35 -24.29 -9.41 11.76
N THR A 36 -23.83 -9.79 12.95
CA THR A 36 -22.48 -10.25 13.22
C THR A 36 -22.38 -11.48 12.36
N SER A 37 -21.97 -11.25 11.12
CA SER A 37 -21.82 -12.30 10.14
C SER A 37 -20.65 -13.06 10.71
N ASN A 38 -20.96 -14.16 11.38
CA ASN A 38 -20.02 -15.22 11.69
C ASN A 38 -19.62 -15.87 10.35
N ARG A 39 -19.15 -15.03 9.40
CA ARG A 39 -18.35 -15.45 8.28
C ARG A 39 -17.13 -16.02 8.94
N ASN A 40 -17.02 -17.33 8.87
CA ASN A 40 -15.80 -18.02 9.18
C ASN A 40 -14.74 -17.43 8.23
N ILE A 41 -13.96 -16.46 8.71
CA ILE A 41 -12.91 -15.79 7.93
C ILE A 41 -11.80 -16.81 7.77
N ASP A 42 -11.77 -17.48 6.62
CA ASP A 42 -10.74 -18.45 6.29
C ASP A 42 -9.48 -17.71 5.79
N GLN A 43 -8.45 -17.66 6.64
CA GLN A 43 -7.14 -17.12 6.31
C GLN A 43 -6.12 -18.20 5.92
N SER A 44 -6.55 -19.47 5.79
CA SER A 44 -5.65 -20.59 5.47
C SER A 44 -5.09 -20.54 4.05
N THR A 45 -5.65 -19.67 3.21
CA THR A 45 -5.30 -19.52 1.79
C THR A 45 -4.13 -18.56 1.56
N VAL A 46 -3.67 -17.82 2.59
CA VAL A 46 -2.53 -16.89 2.48
C VAL A 46 -1.24 -17.65 2.72
N CYS A 47 -0.38 -17.74 1.69
CA CYS A 47 0.96 -18.27 1.85
C CYS A 47 1.90 -17.19 2.42
N VAL A 48 2.75 -17.53 3.38
CA VAL A 48 3.67 -16.58 4.01
C VAL A 48 5.09 -17.07 3.85
N ALA A 49 5.97 -16.24 3.29
CA ALA A 49 7.39 -16.54 3.13
C ALA A 49 8.25 -15.37 3.61
N ALA A 50 9.41 -15.68 4.17
CA ALA A 50 10.43 -14.69 4.54
C ALA A 50 11.74 -14.87 3.75
N SER A 51 11.82 -15.88 2.88
CA SER A 51 12.95 -16.14 2.00
C SER A 51 12.49 -16.67 0.65
N ASP A 52 13.38 -16.61 -0.34
CA ASP A 52 13.15 -17.10 -1.70
C ASP A 52 12.80 -18.59 -1.72
N GLU A 53 13.45 -19.41 -0.89
CA GLU A 53 13.21 -20.85 -0.81
C GLU A 53 11.82 -21.17 -0.26
N GLN A 54 11.31 -20.33 0.65
CA GLN A 54 9.94 -20.44 1.15
C GLN A 54 8.93 -19.96 0.12
N ALA A 55 9.25 -18.91 -0.63
CA ALA A 55 8.38 -18.39 -1.70
C ALA A 55 8.19 -19.44 -2.82
N LEU A 56 9.24 -20.19 -3.17
CA LEU A 56 9.15 -21.29 -4.14
C LEU A 56 8.22 -22.44 -3.71
N GLY A 57 7.94 -22.57 -2.42
CA GLY A 57 6.97 -23.54 -1.89
C GLY A 57 5.53 -23.04 -1.93
N CYS A 58 5.30 -21.77 -2.24
CA CYS A 58 3.98 -21.18 -2.28
C CYS A 58 3.29 -21.42 -3.63
N PRO A 59 1.96 -21.62 -3.64
CA PRO A 59 1.21 -21.77 -4.88
C PRO A 59 1.16 -20.44 -5.64
N GLU A 60 1.47 -20.49 -6.94
CA GLU A 60 1.32 -19.36 -7.85
C GLU A 60 -0.14 -18.95 -8.03
N GLY A 61 -0.38 -17.66 -8.26
CA GLY A 61 -1.73 -17.09 -8.39
C GLY A 61 -2.51 -17.03 -7.08
N GLY A 62 -1.91 -17.47 -5.96
CA GLY A 62 -2.49 -17.39 -4.63
C GLY A 62 -2.16 -16.09 -3.89
N MET A 63 -2.92 -15.80 -2.84
CA MET A 63 -2.59 -14.71 -1.91
C MET A 63 -1.27 -15.03 -1.19
N PHE A 64 -0.36 -14.07 -1.19
CA PHE A 64 1.00 -14.24 -0.71
C PHE A 64 1.44 -13.04 0.12
N LEU A 65 2.02 -13.33 1.29
CA LEU A 65 2.64 -12.37 2.18
C LEU A 65 4.14 -12.60 2.23
N ALA A 66 4.90 -11.75 1.55
CA ALA A 66 6.34 -11.66 1.70
C ALA A 66 6.68 -10.90 2.98
N ARG A 67 7.19 -11.58 4.00
CA ARG A 67 7.75 -10.94 5.20
C ARG A 67 9.15 -10.45 4.92
N LEU A 68 9.39 -9.18 5.22
CA LEU A 68 10.73 -8.61 5.14
C LEU A 68 11.48 -8.88 6.43
N ALA A 69 12.67 -9.47 6.31
CA ALA A 69 13.63 -9.53 7.41
C ALA A 69 14.25 -8.15 7.64
N ILE A 70 13.62 -7.35 8.48
CA ILE A 70 14.02 -5.96 8.78
C ILE A 70 14.92 -5.95 10.00
N ASN A 71 16.09 -5.34 9.87
CA ASN A 71 17.00 -5.09 10.98
C ASN A 71 16.82 -3.67 11.55
N GLU A 72 17.30 -3.43 12.77
CA GLU A 72 17.31 -2.10 13.40
C GLU A 72 18.03 -1.04 12.54
N SER A 73 19.04 -1.44 11.75
CA SER A 73 19.72 -0.56 10.79
C SER A 73 18.84 -0.16 9.62
N ASP A 74 17.93 -1.03 9.18
CA ASP A 74 17.00 -0.74 8.08
C ASP A 74 15.93 0.26 8.53
N LEU A 75 15.58 0.26 9.82
CA LEU A 75 14.68 1.25 10.41
C LEU A 75 15.32 2.65 10.53
N GLN A 76 16.65 2.72 10.60
CA GLN A 76 17.37 3.99 10.65
C GLN A 76 17.50 4.67 9.29
N ASN A 77 17.35 3.93 8.19
CA ASN A 77 17.43 4.46 6.83
C ASN A 77 16.20 4.06 5.99
N PRO A 78 15.22 4.98 5.81
CA PRO A 78 13.98 4.67 5.11
C PRO A 78 14.19 4.27 3.64
N LEU A 79 15.25 4.75 2.97
CA LEU A 79 15.52 4.42 1.57
C LEU A 79 15.87 2.94 1.38
N ILE A 80 16.53 2.32 2.36
CA ILE A 80 16.89 0.89 2.32
C ILE A 80 15.62 0.04 2.44
N LEU A 81 14.72 0.44 3.36
CA LEU A 81 13.44 -0.25 3.56
C LEU A 81 12.56 -0.16 2.31
N GLU A 82 12.41 1.04 1.75
CA GLU A 82 11.64 1.27 0.52
C GLU A 82 12.20 0.47 -0.65
N ASN A 83 13.51 0.47 -0.84
CA ASN A 83 14.15 -0.30 -1.91
C ASN A 83 13.89 -1.81 -1.75
N ARG A 84 13.97 -2.33 -0.53
CA ARG A 84 13.67 -3.75 -0.26
C ARG A 84 12.21 -4.09 -0.55
N VAL A 85 11.28 -3.23 -0.15
CA VAL A 85 9.85 -3.39 -0.44
C VAL A 85 9.64 -3.44 -1.97
N LEU A 86 10.20 -2.49 -2.70
CA LEU A 86 10.08 -2.41 -4.16
C LEU A 86 10.66 -3.64 -4.86
N ASN A 87 11.84 -4.09 -4.46
CA ASN A 87 12.46 -5.30 -5.04
C ASN A 87 11.60 -6.54 -4.76
N THR A 88 11.03 -6.64 -3.56
CA THR A 88 10.17 -7.77 -3.19
C THR A 88 8.87 -7.76 -4.01
N MET A 89 8.27 -6.58 -4.22
CA MET A 89 7.12 -6.42 -5.10
C MET A 89 7.46 -6.86 -6.53
N ALA A 90 8.58 -6.38 -7.08
CA ALA A 90 8.98 -6.67 -8.44
C ALA A 90 9.30 -8.16 -8.68
N LEU A 91 9.78 -8.87 -7.66
CA LEU A 91 10.17 -10.28 -7.79
C LEU A 91 9.02 -11.27 -7.60
N TYR A 92 8.00 -10.91 -6.82
CA TYR A 92 6.99 -11.87 -6.36
C TYR A 92 5.55 -11.47 -6.62
N CYS A 93 5.27 -10.20 -6.91
CA CYS A 93 3.90 -9.74 -7.04
C CYS A 93 3.48 -9.62 -8.50
N ASP A 94 2.33 -10.20 -8.82
CA ASP A 94 1.65 -9.91 -10.07
C ASP A 94 1.09 -8.47 -10.02
N THR A 95 1.65 -7.59 -10.83
CA THR A 95 1.29 -6.17 -10.91
C THR A 95 -0.08 -5.91 -11.55
N ASN A 96 -0.73 -6.93 -12.11
CA ASN A 96 -2.12 -6.82 -12.58
C ASN A 96 -3.13 -6.80 -11.44
N PHE A 97 -2.71 -7.18 -10.22
CA PHE A 97 -3.53 -7.19 -9.03
C PHE A 97 -3.10 -6.12 -8.03
N GLU A 98 -3.96 -5.86 -7.04
CA GLU A 98 -3.67 -4.90 -5.98
C GLU A 98 -2.53 -5.40 -5.10
N ILE A 99 -1.55 -4.52 -4.88
CA ILE A 99 -0.39 -4.78 -4.02
C ILE A 99 -0.53 -3.92 -2.77
N GLN A 100 -0.60 -4.57 -1.62
CA GLN A 100 -0.64 -3.95 -0.31
C GLN A 100 0.73 -4.08 0.35
N HIS A 101 1.20 -3.04 1.02
CA HIS A 101 2.47 -3.12 1.75
C HIS A 101 2.36 -2.51 3.13
N THR A 102 3.18 -3.05 4.02
CA THR A 102 3.28 -2.62 5.40
C THR A 102 4.74 -2.51 5.79
N ARG A 103 4.99 -1.99 6.99
CA ARG A 103 6.33 -2.00 7.58
C ARG A 103 6.89 -3.39 7.83
N THR A 104 6.13 -4.46 7.64
CA THR A 104 6.57 -5.83 7.94
C THR A 104 6.68 -6.71 6.70
N GLY A 105 6.17 -6.25 5.55
CA GLY A 105 5.99 -7.11 4.41
C GLY A 105 5.12 -6.54 3.30
N VAL A 106 5.02 -7.30 2.22
CA VAL A 106 4.19 -7.05 1.05
C VAL A 106 3.17 -8.16 0.92
N LEU A 107 1.90 -7.80 0.76
CA LEU A 107 0.78 -8.70 0.51
C LEU A 107 0.30 -8.49 -0.93
N CYS A 108 0.33 -9.54 -1.74
CA CYS A 108 -0.05 -9.50 -3.14
C CYS A 108 -0.43 -10.89 -3.67
N VAL A 109 -0.79 -10.98 -4.95
CA VAL A 109 -0.90 -12.26 -5.67
C VAL A 109 0.50 -12.69 -6.10
N LEU A 110 0.89 -13.92 -5.76
CA LEU A 110 2.21 -14.46 -6.11
C LEU A 110 2.31 -14.75 -7.61
N THR A 111 3.40 -14.31 -8.22
CA THR A 111 3.89 -14.76 -9.53
C THR A 111 5.29 -15.33 -9.40
N HIS A 112 5.62 -16.35 -10.18
CA HIS A 112 7.00 -16.83 -10.35
C HIS A 112 7.69 -16.22 -11.57
N GLU A 113 6.98 -15.43 -12.38
CA GLU A 113 7.56 -14.68 -13.49
C GLU A 113 8.48 -13.58 -12.95
N ARG A 114 9.80 -13.73 -13.16
CA ARG A 114 10.80 -12.76 -12.68
C ARG A 114 11.11 -11.72 -13.76
N ILE A 115 11.08 -10.45 -13.37
CA ILE A 115 11.64 -9.35 -14.16
C ILE A 115 13.16 -9.56 -14.26
N GLY A 116 13.63 -10.18 -15.34
CA GLY A 116 15.06 -10.37 -15.61
C GLY A 116 15.49 -11.76 -16.09
N THR A 117 14.62 -12.77 -16.09
CA THR A 117 14.86 -13.96 -16.90
C THR A 117 14.27 -13.71 -18.28
N PRO A 118 15.08 -13.51 -19.34
CA PRO A 118 14.53 -13.56 -20.69
C PRO A 118 13.77 -14.87 -20.82
N ALA A 119 12.58 -14.84 -21.40
CA ALA A 119 11.90 -16.07 -21.77
C ALA A 119 12.91 -16.96 -22.49
N GLU A 120 13.04 -18.23 -22.09
CA GLU A 120 13.83 -19.22 -22.84
C GLU A 120 13.13 -19.59 -24.17
N GLU A 121 12.63 -18.59 -24.88
CA GLU A 121 12.13 -18.65 -26.25
C GLU A 121 12.84 -17.55 -27.05
N GLY A 122 14.11 -17.80 -27.35
CA GLY A 122 14.61 -17.68 -28.72
C GLY A 122 14.44 -16.36 -29.48
N ASP A 123 14.47 -15.19 -28.84
CA ASP A 123 14.78 -13.97 -29.57
C ASP A 123 15.63 -13.01 -28.73
N ALA A 124 16.86 -12.84 -29.20
CA ALA A 124 17.88 -11.98 -28.63
C ALA A 124 17.43 -10.52 -28.69
N ILE A 125 17.25 -9.90 -27.53
CA ILE A 125 17.24 -8.44 -27.44
C ILE A 125 18.71 -8.03 -27.31
N GLU A 126 19.28 -7.48 -28.39
CA GLU A 126 20.64 -6.96 -28.43
C GLU A 126 20.84 -5.97 -27.28
N ALA A 127 21.80 -6.28 -26.41
CA ALA A 127 22.37 -5.30 -25.49
C ALA A 127 23.04 -4.22 -26.36
N VAL A 128 22.56 -2.98 -26.24
CA VAL A 128 23.28 -1.82 -26.75
C VAL A 128 24.58 -1.76 -25.95
N GLU A 129 25.69 -2.08 -26.60
CA GLU A 129 27.03 -1.96 -26.05
C GLU A 129 27.29 -0.46 -25.75
N ASP A 130 27.41 -0.12 -24.47
CA ASP A 130 27.99 1.17 -24.04
C ASP A 130 29.43 1.23 -24.55
N GLU A 131 29.72 2.18 -25.45
CA GLU A 131 31.09 2.43 -25.90
C GLU A 131 32.00 2.87 -24.74
N PRO A 132 33.24 2.35 -24.65
CA PRO A 132 34.14 2.65 -23.55
C PRO A 132 34.73 4.06 -23.62
N VAL A 133 34.74 4.70 -22.45
CA VAL A 133 35.43 5.93 -22.09
C VAL A 133 36.91 5.91 -22.53
N ALA A 134 37.31 6.87 -23.36
CA ALA A 134 38.72 7.24 -23.52
C ALA A 134 39.09 8.30 -22.47
N GLN A 135 39.82 7.88 -21.45
CA GLN A 135 40.63 8.77 -20.61
C GLN A 135 41.91 9.09 -21.38
N GLU A 136 42.18 10.36 -21.64
CA GLU A 136 43.57 10.83 -21.80
C GLU A 136 43.83 12.00 -20.86
N ALA A 137 45.04 11.96 -20.32
CA ALA A 137 45.49 12.64 -19.12
C ALA A 137 45.92 14.09 -19.35
N VAL A 138 45.94 14.80 -18.24
CA VAL A 138 46.51 16.12 -17.95
C VAL A 138 47.90 16.34 -18.59
N GLU A 139 48.10 17.47 -19.25
CA GLU A 139 49.36 18.22 -19.19
C GLU A 139 49.06 19.70 -18.92
N GLU A 140 49.40 20.11 -17.70
CA GLU A 140 49.50 21.48 -17.20
C GLU A 140 50.98 21.84 -17.32
N ASP A 141 51.35 22.82 -18.16
CA ASP A 141 52.67 23.45 -18.09
C ASP A 141 52.68 24.92 -18.57
N SER A 142 53.09 25.78 -17.64
CA SER A 142 53.73 27.11 -17.73
C SER A 142 53.09 28.29 -18.46
#